data_AF-H2CEV0-F1
#
_entry.id   AF-H2CEV0-F1
#
_cell.length_a   1.000
_cell.length_b   1.000
_cell.length_c   1.000
_cell.angle_alpha   90.00
_cell.angle_beta   90.00
_cell.angle_gamma   90.00
#
_symmetry.space_group_name_H-M   'P 1'
#
loop_
_entity.id
_entity.type
_entity.pdbx_description
1 polymer ?
#
loop_
_entity_poly.entity_id
_entity_poly.type
_entity_poly.pdbx_seq_one_letter_code
_entity_poly.pdbx_strand_id
1 'polypeptide(L)'
;MRDPLRTIRWLEAILNDPTRALQIRKERTPGRGMRDFREDHLPFLLGYLAILLFSPYLWYRVLSYENTPLFKALLTTVRGMLIPAFIVLLFLTFVGLYDRFLENRFTPGPTRSAEIDPEQHNRSLFFALPVSASLLFFWIHPLFGYLMLLAAVAYSLIQIVHFQALHEKATIRRTAAMLIAFGGVFLLPVVALLLAYNLLLTTRILLDLF
;
A
#
# COMPACT_ATOMS: atom_id res chain seq x y z
N MET A 1 11.81 -16.45 -19.03
CA MET A 1 12.53 -15.22 -18.61
C MET A 1 11.56 -14.30 -17.89
N ARG A 2 11.91 -13.76 -16.71
CA ARG A 2 11.08 -12.75 -16.03
C ARG A 2 11.27 -11.43 -16.77
N ASP A 3 10.16 -10.83 -17.18
CA ASP A 3 10.16 -9.58 -17.93
C ASP A 3 10.32 -8.40 -16.96
N PRO A 4 11.45 -7.67 -16.99
CA PRO A 4 11.76 -6.62 -16.02
C PRO A 4 10.88 -5.37 -16.18
N LEU A 5 10.23 -5.20 -17.34
CA LEU A 5 9.35 -4.07 -17.63
C LEU A 5 7.87 -4.41 -17.43
N ARG A 6 7.57 -5.60 -16.90
CA ARG A 6 6.19 -6.04 -16.67
C ARG A 6 5.44 -5.05 -15.78
N THR A 7 6.04 -4.67 -14.67
CA THR A 7 5.43 -3.78 -13.67
C THR A 7 5.06 -2.41 -14.26
N ILE A 8 5.93 -1.86 -15.12
CA ILE A 8 5.70 -0.57 -15.78
C ILE A 8 4.55 -0.69 -16.79
N ARG A 9 4.49 -1.76 -17.57
CA ARG A 9 3.37 -2.00 -18.50
C ARG A 9 2.05 -2.21 -17.79
N TRP A 10 2.06 -2.84 -16.61
CA TRP A 10 0.85 -2.94 -15.80
C TRP A 10 0.40 -1.60 -15.26
N LEU A 11 1.34 -0.78 -14.78
CA LEU A 11 1.05 0.58 -14.35
C LEU A 11 0.42 1.39 -15.49
N GLU A 12 1.04 1.37 -16.68
CA GLU A 12 0.53 2.05 -17.87
C GLU A 12 -0.86 1.54 -18.26
N ALA A 13 -1.06 0.22 -18.28
CA ALA A 13 -2.36 -0.37 -18.61
C ALA A 13 -3.44 0.05 -17.61
N ILE A 14 -3.15 0.03 -16.31
CA ILE A 14 -4.11 0.44 -15.27
C ILE A 14 -4.48 1.92 -15.43
N LEU A 15 -3.49 2.79 -15.65
CA LEU A 15 -3.72 4.23 -15.77
C LEU A 15 -4.50 4.59 -17.05
N ASN A 16 -4.30 3.85 -18.15
CA ASN A 16 -4.98 4.08 -19.41
C ASN A 16 -6.40 3.51 -19.43
N ASP A 17 -6.55 2.23 -19.10
CA ASP A 17 -7.84 1.53 -19.06
C ASP A 17 -7.81 0.41 -18.00
N PRO A 18 -8.30 0.68 -16.78
CA PRO A 18 -8.22 -0.28 -15.68
C PRO A 18 -9.10 -1.51 -15.92
N THR A 19 -10.15 -1.40 -16.74
CA THR A 19 -11.04 -2.53 -17.08
C THR A 19 -10.32 -3.50 -17.99
N ARG A 20 -9.73 -2.97 -19.06
CA ARG A 20 -8.95 -3.76 -20.01
C ARG A 20 -7.70 -4.34 -19.37
N ALA A 21 -7.02 -3.58 -18.50
CA ALA A 21 -5.85 -4.07 -17.75
C ALA A 21 -6.20 -5.29 -16.89
N LEU A 22 -7.35 -5.27 -16.22
CA LEU A 22 -7.82 -6.40 -15.44
C LEU A 22 -8.17 -7.60 -16.33
N GLN A 23 -8.83 -7.40 -17.47
CA GLN A 23 -9.13 -8.49 -18.42
C GLN A 23 -7.85 -9.19 -18.91
N ILE A 24 -6.84 -8.42 -19.31
CA ILE A 24 -5.53 -8.96 -19.74
C ILE A 24 -4.86 -9.74 -18.59
N ARG A 25 -5.08 -9.33 -17.34
CA ARG A 25 -4.56 -10.05 -16.17
C ARG A 25 -5.30 -11.37 -15.95
N LYS A 26 -6.63 -11.40 -16.17
CA LYS A 26 -7.48 -12.60 -16.01
C LYS A 26 -7.12 -13.72 -16.99
N GLU A 27 -6.63 -13.38 -18.18
CA GLU A 27 -6.17 -14.36 -19.18
C GLU A 27 -4.91 -15.13 -18.73
N ARG A 28 -4.32 -14.78 -17.58
CA ARG A 28 -3.13 -15.44 -17.03
C ARG A 28 -3.47 -16.35 -15.87
N THR A 29 -2.67 -17.42 -15.72
CA THR A 29 -2.79 -18.36 -14.59
C THR A 29 -2.61 -17.62 -13.25
N PRO A 30 -3.59 -17.71 -12.32
CA PRO A 30 -3.54 -16.99 -11.06
C PRO A 30 -2.27 -17.34 -10.28
N GLY A 31 -1.54 -16.33 -9.84
CA GLY A 31 -0.35 -16.48 -9.00
C GLY A 31 -0.70 -16.65 -7.54
N ARG A 32 0.23 -17.14 -6.71
CA ARG A 32 0.10 -16.93 -5.26
C ARG A 32 0.16 -15.42 -4.97
N GLY A 33 -0.58 -14.89 -4.00
CA GLY A 33 -0.54 -13.43 -3.70
C GLY A 33 0.83 -12.89 -3.31
N MET A 34 1.67 -13.74 -2.72
CA MET A 34 3.08 -13.44 -2.48
C MET A 34 3.90 -13.30 -3.77
N ARG A 35 3.50 -14.00 -4.85
CA ARG A 35 4.08 -13.84 -6.18
C ARG A 35 3.78 -12.44 -6.67
N ASP A 36 2.50 -12.08 -6.80
CA ASP A 36 2.05 -10.79 -7.34
C ASP A 36 2.65 -9.61 -6.58
N PHE A 37 2.69 -9.65 -5.23
CA PHE A 37 3.38 -8.64 -4.44
C PHE A 37 4.87 -8.51 -4.80
N ARG A 38 5.60 -9.62 -4.80
CA ARG A 38 7.04 -9.67 -5.11
C ARG A 38 7.34 -9.19 -6.53
N GLU A 39 6.40 -9.42 -7.43
CA GLU A 39 6.61 -9.29 -8.86
C GLU A 39 6.11 -7.96 -9.43
N ASP A 40 5.14 -7.32 -8.78
CA ASP A 40 4.51 -6.09 -9.25
C ASP A 40 4.73 -4.91 -8.29
N HIS A 41 4.91 -5.12 -6.97
CA HIS A 41 5.06 -4.01 -6.00
C HIS A 41 6.48 -3.85 -5.47
N LEU A 42 7.13 -4.97 -5.16
CA LEU A 42 8.50 -4.97 -4.61
C LEU A 42 9.53 -4.22 -5.51
N PRO A 43 9.46 -4.26 -6.85
CA PRO A 43 10.38 -3.49 -7.69
C PRO A 43 10.35 -1.98 -7.40
N PHE A 44 9.17 -1.41 -7.11
CA PHE A 44 9.06 0.01 -6.77
C PHE A 44 9.60 0.32 -5.38
N LEU A 45 9.40 -0.56 -4.41
CA LEU A 45 9.94 -0.41 -3.05
C LEU A 45 11.48 -0.48 -3.05
N LEU A 46 12.05 -1.44 -3.78
CA LEU A 46 13.50 -1.55 -3.94
C LEU A 46 14.07 -0.38 -4.75
N GLY A 47 13.38 0.00 -5.84
CA GLY A 47 13.72 1.17 -6.63
C GLY A 47 13.74 2.44 -5.78
N TYR A 48 12.74 2.63 -4.92
CA TYR A 48 12.69 3.73 -3.98
C TYR A 48 13.88 3.74 -3.00
N LEU A 49 14.22 2.60 -2.40
CA LEU A 49 15.38 2.51 -1.51
C LEU A 49 16.70 2.84 -2.23
N ALA A 50 16.87 2.38 -3.46
CA ALA A 50 18.04 2.74 -4.28
C ALA A 50 18.07 4.25 -4.58
N ILE A 51 16.92 4.81 -4.96
CA ILE A 51 16.69 6.23 -5.22
C ILE A 51 16.96 7.08 -3.96
N LEU A 52 16.64 6.61 -2.76
CA LEU A 52 16.95 7.34 -1.53
C LEU A 52 18.45 7.54 -1.32
N LEU A 53 19.29 6.59 -1.72
CA LEU A 53 20.75 6.71 -1.59
C LEU A 53 21.35 7.82 -2.47
N PHE A 54 20.70 8.12 -3.60
CA PHE A 54 21.18 9.09 -4.58
C PHE A 54 20.29 10.35 -4.67
N SER A 55 19.30 10.51 -3.80
CA SER A 55 18.36 11.64 -3.84
C SER A 55 19.09 12.96 -3.58
N PRO A 56 19.06 13.93 -4.51
CA PRO A 56 19.72 15.24 -4.34
C PRO A 56 19.22 16.00 -3.12
N TYR A 57 17.93 15.82 -2.78
CA TYR A 57 17.31 16.42 -1.60
C TYR A 57 17.86 15.86 -0.29
N LEU A 58 18.16 14.55 -0.23
CA LEU A 58 18.78 13.91 0.93
C LEU A 58 20.18 14.48 1.15
N TRP A 59 20.97 14.60 0.09
CA TRP A 59 22.31 15.18 0.14
C TRP A 59 22.27 16.65 0.57
N TYR A 60 21.37 17.46 0.00
CA TYR A 60 21.20 18.85 0.41
C TYR A 60 20.88 18.98 1.91
N ARG A 61 19.90 18.23 2.42
CA ARG A 61 19.50 18.27 3.83
C ARG A 61 20.62 17.80 4.77
N VAL A 62 21.31 16.71 4.44
CA VAL A 62 22.41 16.19 5.25
C VAL A 62 23.57 17.19 5.30
N LEU A 63 23.91 17.85 4.19
CA LEU A 63 24.96 18.86 4.12
C LEU A 63 24.59 20.15 4.86
N SER A 64 23.31 20.54 4.90
CA SER A 64 22.86 21.76 5.62
C SER A 64 22.87 21.64 7.15
N TYR A 65 22.96 20.44 7.72
CA TYR A 65 23.06 20.26 9.18
C TYR A 65 24.52 20.39 9.65
N GLU A 66 25.13 21.57 9.47
CA GLU A 66 26.55 21.84 9.75
C GLU A 66 26.99 21.51 11.19
N ASN A 67 26.06 21.52 12.16
CA ASN A 67 26.34 21.31 13.58
C ASN A 67 25.84 19.96 14.15
N THR A 68 25.29 19.08 13.33
CA THR A 68 24.79 17.77 13.80
C THR A 68 25.76 16.68 13.38
N PRO A 69 26.11 15.71 14.25
CA PRO A 69 26.96 14.60 13.85
C PRO A 69 26.40 13.96 12.58
N LEU A 70 27.23 13.81 11.54
CA LEU A 70 26.80 13.34 10.21
C LEU A 70 25.96 12.05 10.30
N PHE A 71 26.34 11.15 11.20
CA PHE A 71 25.58 9.92 11.49
C PHE A 71 24.17 10.18 12.04
N LYS A 72 24.00 11.15 12.94
CA LYS A 72 22.70 11.54 13.52
C LYS A 72 21.84 12.28 12.49
N ALA A 73 22.43 13.17 11.68
CA ALA A 73 21.73 13.84 10.57
C ALA A 73 21.24 12.82 9.52
N LEU A 74 22.09 11.85 9.18
CA LEU A 74 21.75 10.75 8.27
C LEU A 74 20.61 9.89 8.84
N LEU A 75 20.72 9.43 10.09
CA LEU A 75 19.70 8.59 10.73
C LEU A 75 18.33 9.27 10.78
N THR A 76 18.29 10.57 11.11
CA THR A 76 17.03 11.33 11.22
C THR A 76 16.39 11.53 9.84
N THR A 77 17.23 11.78 8.82
CA THR A 77 16.79 11.96 7.43
C THR A 77 16.27 10.65 6.83
N VAL A 78 17.00 9.54 7.04
CA VAL A 78 16.59 8.21 6.61
C VAL A 78 15.27 7.81 7.29
N ARG A 79 15.13 8.05 8.59
CA ARG A 79 13.87 7.77 9.30
C ARG A 79 12.68 8.54 8.71
N GLY A 80 12.86 9.81 8.38
CA GLY A 80 11.83 10.62 7.72
C GLY A 80 11.46 10.12 6.32
N MET A 81 12.40 9.50 5.61
CA MET A 81 12.21 8.97 4.26
C MET A 81 11.76 7.50 4.22
N LEU A 82 11.88 6.75 5.32
CA LEU A 82 11.27 5.42 5.42
C LEU A 82 9.76 5.50 5.67
N ILE A 83 9.24 6.65 6.14
CA ILE A 83 7.81 6.86 6.39
C ILE A 83 6.95 6.62 5.14
N PRO A 84 7.26 7.19 3.94
CA PRO A 84 6.54 6.89 2.72
C PRO A 84 6.47 5.40 2.38
N ALA A 85 7.61 4.69 2.45
CA ALA A 85 7.65 3.26 2.20
C ALA A 85 6.80 2.48 3.21
N PHE A 86 6.83 2.87 4.48
CA PHE A 86 6.00 2.29 5.53
C PHE A 86 4.51 2.52 5.27
N ILE A 87 4.10 3.73 4.87
CA ILE A 87 2.70 4.05 4.52
C ILE A 87 2.24 3.17 3.35
N VAL A 88 3.05 3.05 2.30
CA VAL A 88 2.75 2.19 1.15
C VAL A 88 2.63 0.73 1.58
N LEU A 89 3.55 0.21 2.38
CA LEU A 89 3.48 -1.16 2.90
C LEU A 89 2.22 -1.40 3.73
N LEU A 90 1.85 -0.45 4.59
CA LEU A 90 0.64 -0.53 5.40
C LEU A 90 -0.61 -0.57 4.50
N PHE A 91 -0.65 0.28 3.46
CA PHE A 91 -1.73 0.29 2.49
C PHE A 91 -1.83 -1.03 1.71
N LEU A 92 -0.70 -1.55 1.19
CA LEU A 92 -0.67 -2.83 0.48
C LEU A 92 -1.09 -4.00 1.38
N THR A 93 -0.70 -3.95 2.66
CA THR A 93 -1.13 -4.94 3.66
C THR A 93 -2.63 -4.86 3.88
N PHE A 94 -3.18 -3.66 4.07
CA PHE A 94 -4.61 -3.42 4.20
C PHE A 94 -5.38 -3.99 3.00
N VAL A 95 -4.97 -3.64 1.79
CA VAL A 95 -5.60 -4.09 0.55
C VAL A 95 -5.47 -5.61 0.36
N GLY A 96 -4.31 -6.19 0.68
CA GLY A 96 -4.11 -7.64 0.62
C GLY A 96 -4.97 -8.41 1.63
N LEU A 97 -5.17 -7.86 2.83
CA LEU A 97 -6.10 -8.42 3.81
C LEU A 97 -7.55 -8.23 3.39
N TYR A 98 -7.88 -7.13 2.72
CA TYR A 98 -9.20 -6.92 2.14
C TYR A 98 -9.51 -7.94 1.05
N ASP A 99 -8.57 -8.22 0.14
CA ASP A 99 -8.72 -9.30 -0.85
C ASP A 99 -9.00 -10.65 -0.18
N ARG A 100 -8.25 -11.00 0.89
CA ARG A 100 -8.50 -12.23 1.68
C ARG A 100 -9.86 -12.24 2.37
N PHE A 101 -10.32 -11.09 2.86
CA PHE A 101 -11.64 -10.95 3.45
C PHE A 101 -12.74 -11.20 2.41
N LEU A 102 -12.60 -10.64 1.20
CA LEU A 102 -13.55 -10.84 0.11
C LEU A 102 -13.59 -12.33 -0.31
N GLU A 103 -12.42 -12.94 -0.54
CA GLU A 103 -12.33 -14.37 -0.87
C GLU A 103 -13.07 -15.26 0.16
N ASN A 104 -12.82 -15.05 1.46
CA ASN A 104 -13.47 -15.84 2.51
C ASN A 104 -14.97 -15.56 2.65
N ARG A 105 -15.42 -14.34 2.32
CA ARG A 105 -16.82 -13.94 2.41
C ARG A 105 -17.67 -14.53 1.28
N PHE A 106 -17.11 -14.58 0.07
CA PHE A 106 -17.85 -14.96 -1.14
C PHE A 106 -17.61 -16.41 -1.57
N THR A 107 -16.63 -17.12 -0.99
CA THR A 107 -16.40 -18.55 -1.24
C THR A 107 -16.26 -19.36 0.06
N PRO A 108 -17.32 -19.48 0.90
CA PRO A 108 -17.26 -20.25 2.14
C PRO A 108 -17.43 -21.76 1.89
N GLY A 109 -16.44 -22.61 2.23
CA GLY A 109 -16.62 -24.07 2.25
C GLY A 109 -15.36 -24.94 2.16
N PRO A 110 -15.50 -26.28 2.37
CA PRO A 110 -14.39 -27.25 2.37
C PRO A 110 -13.73 -27.47 0.99
N THR A 111 -14.33 -26.97 -0.08
CA THR A 111 -13.80 -26.91 -1.46
C THR A 111 -12.77 -25.78 -1.65
N ARG A 112 -11.98 -25.50 -0.62
CA ARG A 112 -10.94 -24.46 -0.58
C ARG A 112 -9.80 -24.68 -1.59
N SER A 113 -9.79 -25.82 -2.29
CA SER A 113 -8.64 -26.33 -3.04
C SER A 113 -8.78 -26.43 -4.56
N ALA A 114 -9.94 -26.18 -5.17
CA ALA A 114 -10.10 -26.43 -6.62
C ALA A 114 -10.36 -25.18 -7.48
N GLU A 115 -11.15 -24.21 -7.04
CA GLU A 115 -11.49 -23.04 -7.85
C GLU A 115 -11.55 -21.77 -6.97
N ILE A 116 -10.37 -21.25 -6.59
CA ILE A 116 -10.30 -19.81 -6.32
C ILE A 116 -10.61 -19.15 -7.66
N ASP A 117 -11.71 -18.41 -7.75
CA ASP A 117 -12.02 -17.64 -8.96
C ASP A 117 -10.79 -16.78 -9.30
N PRO A 118 -10.07 -17.09 -10.40
CA PRO A 118 -8.88 -16.35 -10.79
C PRO A 118 -9.16 -14.85 -10.91
N GLU A 119 -10.43 -14.50 -11.15
CA GLU A 119 -10.90 -13.13 -11.30
C GLU A 119 -10.88 -12.31 -10.00
N GLN A 120 -10.97 -12.96 -8.84
CA GLN A 120 -11.05 -12.30 -7.54
C GLN A 120 -9.69 -12.20 -6.83
N HIS A 121 -8.76 -13.11 -7.14
CA HIS A 121 -7.52 -13.26 -6.37
C HIS A 121 -6.56 -12.06 -6.55
N ASN A 122 -6.23 -11.42 -5.43
CA ASN A 122 -5.39 -10.20 -5.34
C ASN A 122 -5.79 -9.08 -6.33
N ARG A 123 -7.08 -8.92 -6.62
CA ARG A 123 -7.56 -7.89 -7.54
C ARG A 123 -7.34 -6.50 -6.97
N SER A 124 -7.64 -6.31 -5.69
CA SER A 124 -7.45 -5.00 -5.07
C SER A 124 -5.97 -4.66 -4.99
N LEU A 125 -5.12 -5.65 -4.71
CA LEU A 125 -3.66 -5.48 -4.72
C LEU A 125 -3.15 -5.02 -6.09
N PHE A 126 -3.65 -5.60 -7.19
CA PHE A 126 -3.30 -5.15 -8.55
C PHE A 126 -3.67 -3.69 -8.80
N PHE A 127 -4.86 -3.24 -8.38
CA PHE A 127 -5.24 -1.84 -8.50
C PHE A 127 -4.43 -0.90 -7.59
N ALA A 128 -3.72 -1.42 -6.58
CA ALA A 128 -2.82 -0.65 -5.72
C ALA A 128 -1.42 -0.44 -6.34
N LEU A 129 -1.14 -0.92 -7.55
CA LEU A 129 0.12 -0.69 -8.26
C LEU A 129 0.54 0.79 -8.34
N PRO A 130 -0.38 1.74 -8.66
CA PRO A 130 -0.07 3.16 -8.65
C PRO A 130 0.45 3.68 -7.29
N VAL A 131 -0.01 3.11 -6.17
CA VAL A 131 0.45 3.47 -4.82
C VAL A 131 1.90 3.07 -4.59
N SER A 132 2.34 1.96 -5.18
CA SER A 132 3.75 1.58 -5.14
C SER A 132 4.59 2.45 -6.06
N ALA A 133 4.09 2.73 -7.26
CA ALA A 133 4.76 3.60 -8.23
C ALA A 133 4.92 5.04 -7.72
N SER A 134 4.01 5.52 -6.85
CA SER A 134 4.07 6.88 -6.33
C SER A 134 5.34 7.18 -5.52
N LEU A 135 6.01 6.14 -5.01
CA LEU A 135 7.29 6.26 -4.30
C LEU A 135 8.38 6.89 -5.18
N LEU A 136 8.34 6.71 -6.49
CA LEU A 136 9.33 7.28 -7.41
C LEU A 136 9.30 8.82 -7.42
N PHE A 137 8.15 9.44 -7.15
CA PHE A 137 8.02 10.91 -7.13
C PHE A 137 8.71 11.57 -5.93
N PHE A 138 9.01 10.80 -4.88
CA PHE A 138 9.79 11.30 -3.74
C PHE A 138 11.26 11.57 -4.11
N TRP A 139 11.75 11.06 -5.25
CA TRP A 139 13.05 11.47 -5.80
C TRP A 139 13.10 12.96 -6.13
N ILE A 140 12.01 13.48 -6.70
CA ILE A 140 11.91 14.87 -7.17
C ILE A 140 11.75 15.80 -5.97
N HIS A 141 10.72 15.57 -5.15
CA HIS A 141 10.44 16.39 -3.97
C HIS A 141 9.50 15.67 -2.99
N PRO A 142 9.71 15.77 -1.66
CA PRO A 142 8.85 15.10 -0.68
C PRO A 142 7.37 15.50 -0.78
N LEU A 143 7.08 16.81 -0.91
CA LEU A 143 5.70 17.30 -1.06
C LEU A 143 5.02 16.69 -2.30
N PHE A 144 5.73 16.63 -3.42
CA PHE A 144 5.18 16.07 -4.64
C PHE A 144 4.94 14.56 -4.49
N GLY A 145 5.88 13.85 -3.86
CA GLY A 145 5.71 12.46 -3.47
C GLY A 145 4.45 12.21 -2.64
N TYR A 146 4.18 13.03 -1.62
CA TYR A 146 2.99 12.89 -0.78
C TYR A 146 1.69 13.21 -1.56
N LEU A 147 1.69 14.24 -2.41
CA LEU A 147 0.54 14.56 -3.25
C LEU A 147 0.22 13.41 -4.22
N MET A 148 1.24 12.85 -4.86
CA MET A 148 1.09 11.71 -5.76
C MET A 148 0.65 10.45 -5.01
N LEU A 149 1.16 10.21 -3.80
CA LEU A 149 0.74 9.10 -2.95
C LEU A 149 -0.74 9.21 -2.58
N LEU A 150 -1.21 10.40 -2.18
CA LEU A 150 -2.62 10.64 -1.88
C LEU A 150 -3.51 10.42 -3.10
N ALA A 151 -3.10 10.96 -4.26
CA ALA A 151 -3.82 10.78 -5.52
C ALA A 151 -3.89 9.30 -5.92
N ALA A 152 -2.78 8.57 -5.81
CA ALA A 152 -2.70 7.15 -6.11
C ALA A 152 -3.57 6.30 -5.18
N VAL A 153 -3.58 6.62 -3.87
CA VAL A 153 -4.44 5.95 -2.89
C VAL A 153 -5.91 6.17 -3.21
N ALA A 154 -6.31 7.43 -3.44
CA ALA A 154 -7.70 7.77 -3.78
C ALA A 154 -8.14 7.07 -5.07
N TYR A 155 -7.32 7.12 -6.12
CA TYR A 155 -7.57 6.44 -7.38
C TYR A 155 -7.74 4.92 -7.17
N SER A 156 -6.82 4.29 -6.45
CA SER A 156 -6.84 2.84 -6.21
C SER A 156 -8.10 2.43 -5.45
N LEU A 157 -8.49 3.18 -4.40
CA LEU A 157 -9.71 2.90 -3.64
C LEU A 157 -10.98 3.05 -4.50
N ILE A 158 -11.04 4.08 -5.35
CA ILE A 158 -12.16 4.27 -6.28
C ILE A 158 -12.27 3.07 -7.23
N GLN A 159 -11.15 2.64 -7.83
CA GLN A 159 -11.14 1.49 -8.73
C GLN A 159 -11.55 0.22 -8.00
N ILE A 160 -10.99 -0.05 -6.82
CA ILE A 160 -11.37 -1.21 -5.99
C ILE A 160 -12.88 -1.24 -5.74
N VAL A 161 -13.46 -0.13 -5.29
CA VAL A 161 -14.90 -0.04 -4.99
C VAL A 161 -15.74 -0.23 -6.26
N HIS A 162 -15.38 0.45 -7.35
CA HIS A 162 -16.14 0.38 -8.61
C HIS A 162 -16.16 -1.04 -9.16
N PHE A 163 -15.00 -1.69 -9.20
CA PHE A 163 -14.86 -3.02 -9.72
C PHE A 163 -15.49 -4.09 -8.82
N GLN A 164 -15.40 -3.94 -7.51
CA GLN A 164 -16.07 -4.85 -6.58
C GLN A 164 -17.60 -4.68 -6.63
N ALA A 165 -18.10 -3.45 -6.81
CA ALA A 165 -19.53 -3.21 -7.02
C ALA A 165 -20.07 -3.89 -8.29
N LEU A 166 -19.32 -3.80 -9.40
CA LEU A 166 -19.67 -4.48 -10.66
C LEU A 166 -19.67 -6.01 -10.51
N HIS A 167 -18.66 -6.57 -9.84
CA HIS A 167 -18.53 -8.01 -9.67
C HIS A 167 -19.64 -8.61 -8.81
N GLU A 168 -19.92 -7.97 -7.66
CA GLU A 168 -20.92 -8.46 -6.70
C GLU A 168 -22.35 -8.06 -7.06
N LYS A 169 -22.57 -7.42 -8.22
CA LYS A 169 -23.85 -6.79 -8.60
C LYS A 169 -24.42 -5.93 -7.46
N ALA A 170 -23.53 -5.27 -6.72
CA ALA A 170 -23.85 -4.46 -5.56
C ALA A 170 -23.78 -2.97 -5.90
N THR A 171 -24.43 -2.13 -5.10
CA THR A 171 -24.30 -0.68 -5.26
C THR A 171 -22.93 -0.20 -4.78
N ILE A 172 -22.36 0.79 -5.48
CA ILE A 172 -21.09 1.45 -5.10
C ILE A 172 -21.10 1.85 -3.62
N ARG A 173 -22.23 2.40 -3.14
CA ARG A 173 -22.40 2.79 -1.73
C ARG A 173 -22.22 1.61 -0.76
N ARG A 174 -22.79 0.44 -1.07
CA ARG A 174 -22.68 -0.76 -0.22
C ARG A 174 -21.25 -1.27 -0.19
N THR A 175 -20.57 -1.27 -1.33
CA THR A 175 -19.17 -1.69 -1.44
C THR A 175 -18.23 -0.74 -0.71
N ALA A 176 -18.43 0.58 -0.87
CA ALA A 176 -17.70 1.60 -0.13
C ALA A 176 -17.91 1.45 1.39
N ALA A 177 -19.15 1.24 1.84
CA ALA A 177 -19.43 0.98 3.24
C ALA A 177 -18.73 -0.28 3.76
N MET A 178 -18.67 -1.35 2.96
CA MET A 178 -17.94 -2.57 3.32
C MET A 178 -16.44 -2.31 3.46
N LEU A 179 -15.84 -1.57 2.53
CA LEU A 179 -14.43 -1.20 2.57
C LEU A 179 -14.12 -0.31 3.78
N ILE A 180 -14.97 0.67 4.07
CA ILE A 180 -14.84 1.56 5.24
C ILE A 180 -14.98 0.77 6.54
N ALA A 181 -15.97 -0.12 6.65
CA ALA A 181 -16.16 -0.96 7.82
C ALA A 181 -14.96 -1.88 8.06
N PHE A 182 -14.42 -2.49 6.99
CA PHE A 182 -13.20 -3.28 7.06
C PHE A 182 -12.00 -2.43 7.49
N GLY A 183 -11.85 -1.21 6.95
CA GLY A 183 -10.87 -0.22 7.40
C GLY A 183 -10.99 0.12 8.88
N GLY A 184 -12.21 0.32 9.37
CA GLY A 184 -12.48 0.57 10.79
C GLY A 184 -11.99 -0.59 11.67
N VAL A 185 -12.31 -1.82 11.30
CA VAL A 185 -11.85 -3.02 12.04
C VAL A 185 -10.33 -3.15 11.98
N PHE A 186 -9.72 -2.91 10.82
CA PHE A 186 -8.27 -2.95 10.65
C PHE A 186 -7.53 -1.92 11.51
N LEU A 187 -8.15 -0.77 11.79
CA LEU A 187 -7.58 0.29 12.63
C LEU A 187 -7.77 0.06 14.14
N LEU A 188 -8.68 -0.82 14.56
CA LEU A 188 -8.95 -1.08 15.98
C LEU A 188 -7.69 -1.46 16.80
N PRO A 189 -6.79 -2.34 16.32
CA PRO A 189 -5.56 -2.65 17.05
C PRO A 189 -4.68 -1.41 17.27
N VAL A 190 -4.61 -0.51 16.29
CA VAL A 190 -3.83 0.73 16.40
C VAL A 190 -4.44 1.64 17.47
N VAL A 191 -5.77 1.78 17.48
CA VAL A 191 -6.48 2.55 18.51
C VAL A 191 -6.28 1.94 19.90
N ALA A 192 -6.36 0.62 20.04
CA ALA A 192 -6.13 -0.07 21.31
C ALA A 192 -4.69 0.14 21.83
N LEU A 193 -3.69 0.07 20.94
CA LEU A 193 -2.30 0.34 21.28
C LEU A 193 -2.09 1.80 21.70
N LEU A 194 -2.72 2.76 21.01
CA LEU A 194 -2.67 4.17 21.38
C LEU A 194 -3.31 4.42 22.75
N LEU A 195 -4.43 3.78 23.05
CA LEU A 195 -5.06 3.86 24.37
C LEU A 195 -4.16 3.28 25.46
N ALA A 196 -3.57 2.09 25.23
CA ALA A 196 -2.64 1.48 26.18
C ALA A 196 -1.39 2.34 26.42
N TYR A 197 -0.82 2.92 25.35
CA TYR A 197 0.32 3.82 25.45
C TYR A 197 -0.01 5.07 26.28
N ASN A 198 -1.15 5.71 26.01
CA ASN A 198 -1.59 6.87 26.78
C ASN A 198 -1.89 6.53 28.24
N LEU A 199 -2.48 5.35 28.50
CA LEU A 199 -2.72 4.87 29.85
C LEU A 199 -1.39 4.71 30.62
N LEU A 200 -0.40 4.03 30.02
CA LEU A 200 0.93 3.85 30.62
C LEU A 200 1.62 5.18 30.93
N LEU A 201 1.54 6.14 29.99
CA LEU A 201 2.14 7.45 30.15
C LEU A 201 1.46 8.25 31.27
N THR A 202 0.13 8.17 31.34
CA THR A 202 -0.68 8.80 32.39
C THR A 202 -0.37 8.19 33.76
N THR A 203 -0.32 6.85 33.86
CA THR A 203 0.05 6.15 35.10
C THR A 203 1.46 6.51 35.56
N ARG A 204 2.42 6.62 34.64
CA ARG A 204 3.78 7.04 34.97
C ARG A 204 3.83 8.46 35.53
N ILE A 205 3.13 9.41 34.90
CA ILE A 205 3.04 10.79 35.39
C ILE A 205 2.42 10.82 36.80
N LEU A 206 1.38 10.03 37.04
CA LEU A 206 0.74 9.95 38.36
C LEU A 206 1.68 9.37 39.42
N LEU A 207 2.44 8.31 39.11
CA LEU A 207 3.44 7.75 40.02
C LEU A 207 4.63 8.67 40.29
N ASP A 208 4.97 9.56 39.35
CA ASP A 208 6.02 10.56 39.54
C ASP A 208 5.53 11.77 40.39
N LEU A 209 4.22 11.94 40.54
CA LEU A 209 3.60 13.08 41.27
C LEU A 209 3.12 12.74 42.68
N PHE A 210 2.80 11.48 42.98
CA PHE A 210 2.24 10.99 44.25
C PHE A 210 3.15 9.96 44.91
#